data_AF-A0A179B7C5-F1
#
_entry.id   AF-A0A179B7C5-F1
#
_cell.length_a   1.000
_cell.length_b   1.000
_cell.length_c   1.000
_cell.angle_alpha   90.00
_cell.angle_beta   90.00
_cell.angle_gamma   90.00
#
_symmetry.space_group_name_H-M   'P 1'
#
loop_
_entity.id
_entity.type
_entity.pdbx_description
1 polymer ?
#
loop_
_entity_poly.entity_id
_entity_poly.type
_entity_poly.pdbx_seq_one_letter_code
_entity_poly.pdbx_strand_id
1 'polypeptide(L)'
;MNIEKREAIILTSTRGMAHALGRRFGVRSVSASEMVTRKGTRILWTGGPLLRHCTPGEYRPRWKDYRLSDLPILPDFRLKPIATARDRIKAIQDALSACDQVIHAGSPDAGGQFGIDTLLDHLDWKGSVQRMLLPSLHPEDISEVRPVSNTPYRAWTESEKCRMHADWLIGINLSRMLTLTANQSTPIPAGRVMTPLLALMRDRASTQIPKPESVITPFDTAHLQAACLRSAGTPPEKTLMAAQNLYEAGLISYPFTNHKKLNPALWSAHHAFPVDLHQVEPAVMAHAGGLQILDMPKRPLKSDEQTVFEAILARESQLRQECSRQGCTRQTAHHPQSTHALADLYEDMADLRRWVASPELRARAENSIQLGTPRSRHTMLAKVFKDGFVNPSTLRITHKGESALAHVPPSMLDSGAIILWESAISAVAQGSLDADAFMRRIQSYVGSLLQETQRRKAC
;
A
#
# COMPACT_ATOMS: atom_id res chain seq x y z
N MET A 1 -35.73 -1.68 -33.01
CA MET A 1 -34.91 -2.25 -31.93
C MET A 1 -34.26 -1.08 -31.22
N ASN A 2 -34.73 -0.73 -30.02
CA ASN A 2 -34.30 0.48 -29.32
C ASN A 2 -32.81 0.39 -28.96
N ILE A 3 -32.00 1.24 -29.57
CA ILE A 3 -30.61 1.48 -29.18
C ILE A 3 -30.68 2.49 -28.04
N GLU A 4 -30.98 2.02 -26.82
CA GLU A 4 -30.78 2.83 -25.63
C GLU A 4 -29.28 3.15 -25.54
N LYS A 5 -28.92 4.44 -25.48
CA LYS A 5 -27.57 4.88 -25.11
C LYS A 5 -27.28 4.29 -23.74
N ARG A 6 -26.47 3.22 -23.69
CA ARG A 6 -26.03 2.65 -22.42
C ARG A 6 -25.04 3.64 -21.80
N GLU A 7 -25.36 4.13 -20.61
CA GLU A 7 -24.57 5.14 -19.90
C GLU A 7 -23.36 4.49 -19.21
N ALA A 8 -22.22 5.18 -19.20
CA ALA A 8 -21.06 4.73 -18.43
C ALA A 8 -21.33 4.81 -16.91
N ILE A 9 -20.81 3.85 -16.15
CA ILE A 9 -20.76 3.93 -14.68
C ILE A 9 -19.35 4.28 -14.21
N ILE A 10 -19.22 4.95 -13.07
CA ILE A 10 -17.94 5.25 -12.42
C ILE A 10 -17.78 4.37 -11.19
N LEU A 11 -16.66 3.66 -11.07
CA LEU A 11 -16.31 2.87 -9.88
C LEU A 11 -15.13 3.51 -9.13
N THR A 12 -15.30 3.79 -7.84
CA THR A 12 -14.24 4.35 -6.98
C THR A 12 -13.81 3.38 -5.86
N SER A 13 -12.64 3.64 -5.26
CA SER A 13 -12.17 2.85 -4.11
C SER A 13 -12.92 3.18 -2.82
N THR A 14 -13.24 4.46 -2.60
CA THR A 14 -13.91 4.92 -1.37
C THR A 14 -15.18 5.71 -1.68
N ARG A 15 -16.08 5.76 -0.70
CA ARG A 15 -17.27 6.61 -0.74
C ARG A 15 -16.90 8.08 -0.85
N GLY A 16 -15.86 8.56 -0.17
CA GLY A 16 -15.48 9.96 -0.23
C GLY A 16 -14.93 10.39 -1.59
N MET A 17 -14.21 9.50 -2.31
CA MET A 17 -13.87 9.74 -3.72
C MET A 17 -15.12 9.90 -4.58
N ALA A 18 -16.12 9.02 -4.41
CA ALA A 18 -17.39 9.13 -5.13
C ALA A 18 -18.13 10.45 -4.82
N HIS A 19 -18.10 10.90 -3.56
CA HIS A 19 -18.65 12.19 -3.15
C HIS A 19 -17.88 13.38 -3.72
N ALA A 20 -16.55 13.32 -3.84
CA ALA A 20 -15.76 14.37 -4.48
C ALA A 20 -16.15 14.53 -5.96
N LEU A 21 -16.27 13.41 -6.69
CA LEU A 21 -16.78 13.42 -8.06
C LEU A 21 -18.23 13.91 -8.14
N GLY A 22 -19.07 13.48 -7.20
CA GLY A 22 -20.46 13.92 -7.08
C GLY A 22 -20.62 15.43 -6.91
N ARG A 23 -19.80 16.06 -6.05
CA ARG A 23 -19.78 17.52 -5.88
C ARG A 23 -19.46 18.23 -7.20
N ARG A 24 -18.57 17.66 -8.01
CA ARG A 24 -18.17 18.24 -9.30
C ARG A 24 -19.21 18.06 -10.40
N PHE A 25 -19.85 16.89 -10.47
CA PHE A 25 -20.81 16.56 -11.53
C PHE A 25 -22.27 16.91 -11.18
N GLY A 26 -22.52 17.29 -9.92
CA GLY A 26 -23.84 17.60 -9.40
C GLY A 26 -24.62 16.33 -9.05
N VAL A 27 -25.05 16.24 -7.79
CA VAL A 27 -25.76 15.06 -7.27
C VAL A 27 -27.27 15.20 -7.47
N ARG A 28 -27.92 14.12 -7.91
CA ARG A 28 -29.38 13.97 -7.95
C ARG A 28 -29.88 13.14 -6.76
N SER A 29 -29.26 12.00 -6.51
CA SER A 29 -29.62 11.10 -5.41
C SER A 29 -28.40 10.34 -4.87
N VAL A 30 -28.49 9.91 -3.62
CA VAL A 30 -27.45 9.13 -2.93
C VAL A 30 -28.11 7.99 -2.18
N SER A 31 -27.56 6.79 -2.29
CA SER A 31 -27.93 5.60 -1.51
C SER A 31 -26.72 5.08 -0.71
N ALA A 32 -26.87 3.91 -0.10
CA ALA A 32 -25.80 3.28 0.69
C ALA A 32 -24.59 2.81 -0.15
N SER A 33 -24.80 2.47 -1.43
CA SER A 33 -23.76 1.89 -2.30
C SER A 33 -23.56 2.63 -3.62
N GLU A 34 -24.39 3.62 -3.91
CA GLU A 34 -24.30 4.39 -5.14
C GLU A 34 -24.72 5.85 -4.98
N MET A 35 -24.32 6.66 -5.94
CA MET A 35 -24.75 8.04 -6.15
C MET A 35 -25.11 8.22 -7.62
N VAL A 36 -26.17 8.97 -7.89
CA VAL A 36 -26.58 9.31 -9.25
C VAL A 36 -26.42 10.81 -9.47
N THR A 37 -25.72 11.20 -10.53
CA THR A 37 -25.54 12.60 -10.90
C THR A 37 -26.80 13.19 -11.54
N ARG A 38 -26.87 14.52 -11.67
CA ARG A 38 -27.96 15.21 -12.39
C ARG A 38 -28.07 14.78 -13.85
N LYS A 39 -26.96 14.33 -14.44
CA LYS A 39 -26.90 13.83 -15.82
C LYS A 39 -27.19 12.33 -15.96
N GLY A 40 -27.61 11.65 -14.89
CA GLY A 40 -27.94 10.21 -14.92
C GLY A 40 -26.77 9.28 -14.59
N THR A 41 -25.51 9.73 -14.72
CA THR A 41 -24.32 8.91 -14.44
C THR A 41 -24.34 8.34 -13.02
N ARG A 42 -24.15 7.02 -12.91
CA ARG A 42 -24.06 6.30 -11.63
C ARG A 42 -22.60 6.22 -11.19
N ILE A 43 -22.35 6.54 -9.91
CA ILE A 43 -21.06 6.48 -9.25
C ILE A 43 -21.18 5.52 -8.07
N LEU A 44 -20.44 4.42 -8.09
CA LEU A 44 -20.44 3.40 -7.04
C LEU A 44 -19.04 3.27 -6.45
N TRP A 45 -18.93 2.67 -5.27
CA TRP A 45 -17.66 2.48 -4.58
C TRP A 45 -17.50 1.08 -4.01
N THR A 46 -16.27 0.58 -4.01
CA THR A 46 -15.91 -0.71 -3.41
C THR A 46 -15.94 -0.65 -1.89
N GLY A 47 -15.47 0.46 -1.29
CA GLY A 47 -15.48 0.65 0.16
C GLY A 47 -14.55 -0.30 0.90
N GLY A 48 -13.43 -0.68 0.28
CA GLY A 48 -12.52 -1.72 0.75
C GLY A 48 -12.61 -3.00 -0.10
N PRO A 49 -11.88 -4.06 0.28
CA PRO A 49 -11.87 -5.31 -0.46
C PRO A 49 -13.27 -5.91 -0.57
N LEU A 50 -13.64 -6.35 -1.77
CA LEU A 50 -14.89 -7.05 -2.03
C LEU A 50 -14.70 -8.57 -2.10
N LEU A 51 -13.51 -9.01 -2.51
CA LEU A 51 -13.14 -10.41 -2.67
C LEU A 51 -11.96 -10.76 -1.76
N ARG A 52 -11.83 -12.04 -1.41
CA ARG A 52 -10.69 -12.62 -0.69
C ARG A 52 -10.22 -13.91 -1.36
N HIS A 53 -8.97 -14.29 -1.16
CA HIS A 53 -8.51 -15.63 -1.52
C HIS A 53 -9.24 -16.71 -0.73
N CYS A 54 -9.45 -17.86 -1.38
CA CYS A 54 -9.86 -19.08 -0.70
C CYS A 54 -8.78 -19.50 0.30
N THR A 55 -9.25 -20.03 1.43
CA THR A 55 -8.39 -20.72 2.40
C THR A 55 -8.06 -22.13 1.90
N PRO A 56 -7.00 -22.79 2.40
CA PRO A 56 -6.66 -24.16 2.00
C PRO A 56 -7.85 -25.13 2.12
N GLY A 57 -8.62 -25.07 3.20
CA GLY A 57 -9.80 -25.91 3.42
C GLY A 57 -10.92 -25.70 2.39
N GLU A 58 -11.03 -24.50 1.82
CA GLU A 58 -12.00 -24.20 0.75
C GLU A 58 -11.56 -24.71 -0.62
N TYR A 59 -10.27 -25.01 -0.82
CA TYR A 59 -9.81 -25.75 -1.99
C TYR A 59 -10.04 -27.24 -1.82
N ARG A 60 -9.59 -27.78 -0.68
CA ARG A 60 -9.73 -29.21 -0.34
C ARG A 60 -10.00 -29.33 1.16
N PRO A 61 -11.09 -29.99 1.61
CA PRO A 61 -11.39 -30.13 3.03
C PRO A 61 -10.23 -30.70 3.87
N ARG A 62 -9.47 -31.66 3.32
CA ARG A 62 -8.28 -32.24 3.95
C ARG A 62 -7.18 -31.21 4.28
N TRP A 63 -7.04 -30.15 3.49
CA TRP A 63 -6.06 -29.09 3.75
C TRP A 63 -6.44 -28.16 4.89
N LYS A 64 -7.59 -28.37 5.55
CA LYS A 64 -7.91 -27.68 6.81
C LYS A 64 -6.90 -28.05 7.90
N ASP A 65 -6.54 -29.32 7.99
CA ASP A 65 -5.59 -29.84 8.97
C ASP A 65 -4.15 -29.72 8.46
N TYR A 66 -3.21 -29.58 9.40
CA TYR A 66 -1.80 -29.43 9.06
C TYR A 66 -1.16 -30.81 8.91
N ARG A 67 -0.60 -31.09 7.74
CA ARG A 67 0.08 -32.36 7.42
C ARG A 67 1.33 -32.08 6.60
N LEU A 68 2.46 -32.69 6.96
CA LEU A 68 3.71 -32.53 6.21
C LEU A 68 3.58 -33.06 4.78
N SER A 69 2.84 -34.14 4.58
CA SER A 69 2.61 -34.76 3.27
C SER A 69 1.77 -33.91 2.31
N ASP A 70 1.13 -32.86 2.79
CA ASP A 70 0.34 -31.94 1.95
C ASP A 70 1.16 -30.70 1.53
N LEU A 71 2.40 -30.54 2.02
CA LEU A 71 3.26 -29.38 1.72
C LEU A 71 4.23 -29.64 0.56
N PRO A 72 4.49 -28.66 -0.32
CA PRO A 72 3.81 -27.36 -0.41
C PRO A 72 2.41 -27.47 -1.02
N ILE A 73 1.47 -26.68 -0.47
CA ILE A 73 0.16 -26.43 -1.06
C ILE A 73 0.31 -25.38 -2.16
N LEU A 74 0.06 -25.80 -3.40
CA LEU A 74 0.07 -24.97 -4.60
C LEU A 74 -1.31 -25.04 -5.25
N PRO A 75 -2.23 -24.08 -4.97
CA PRO A 75 -3.57 -24.09 -5.54
C PRO A 75 -3.63 -23.33 -6.87
N ASP A 76 -4.66 -23.62 -7.66
CA ASP A 76 -5.16 -22.67 -8.67
C ASP A 76 -5.87 -21.54 -7.92
N PHE A 77 -5.26 -20.37 -7.81
CA PHE A 77 -5.78 -19.30 -6.96
C PHE A 77 -7.22 -18.92 -7.33
N ARG A 78 -8.11 -19.00 -6.34
CA ARG A 78 -9.52 -18.62 -6.47
C ARG A 78 -9.89 -17.57 -5.46
N LEU A 79 -10.67 -16.60 -5.93
CA LEU A 79 -11.27 -15.55 -5.11
C LEU A 79 -12.72 -15.88 -4.79
N LYS A 80 -13.18 -15.44 -3.62
CA LYS A 80 -14.57 -15.51 -3.19
C LYS A 80 -15.05 -14.17 -2.65
N PRO A 81 -16.33 -13.84 -2.83
CA PRO A 81 -16.96 -12.70 -2.17
C PRO A 81 -16.76 -12.71 -0.65
N ILE A 82 -16.44 -11.54 -0.10
CA ILE A 82 -16.45 -11.32 1.34
C ILE A 82 -17.91 -11.19 1.78
N ALA A 83 -18.31 -11.89 2.85
CA ALA A 83 -19.70 -11.99 3.26
C ALA A 83 -20.35 -10.62 3.55
N THR A 84 -19.59 -9.67 4.11
CA THR A 84 -20.00 -8.29 4.42
C THR A 84 -19.98 -7.35 3.22
N ALA A 85 -19.56 -7.83 2.05
CA ALA A 85 -19.51 -7.08 0.81
C ALA A 85 -20.61 -7.47 -0.19
N ARG A 86 -21.47 -8.45 0.14
CA ARG A 86 -22.50 -9.00 -0.75
C ARG A 86 -23.41 -7.93 -1.35
N ASP A 87 -23.94 -7.02 -0.54
CA ASP A 87 -24.85 -5.97 -1.03
C ASP A 87 -24.13 -4.98 -1.96
N ARG A 88 -22.86 -4.66 -1.69
CA ARG A 88 -22.05 -3.79 -2.56
C ARG A 88 -21.73 -4.48 -3.88
N ILE A 89 -21.36 -5.76 -3.85
CA ILE A 89 -21.12 -6.56 -5.07
C ILE A 89 -22.41 -6.63 -5.90
N LYS A 90 -23.56 -6.88 -5.27
CA LYS A 90 -24.85 -6.94 -5.96
C LYS A 90 -25.21 -5.59 -6.61
N ALA A 91 -25.05 -4.48 -5.89
CA ALA A 91 -25.29 -3.15 -6.43
C ALA A 91 -24.40 -2.84 -7.66
N ILE A 92 -23.12 -3.23 -7.60
CA ILE A 92 -22.20 -3.08 -8.74
C ILE A 92 -22.59 -4.00 -9.89
N GLN A 93 -22.93 -5.26 -9.63
CA GLN A 93 -23.40 -6.20 -10.65
C GLN A 93 -24.66 -5.67 -11.37
N ASP A 94 -25.61 -5.12 -10.62
CA ASP A 94 -26.82 -4.52 -11.18
C ASP A 94 -26.50 -3.29 -12.02
N ALA A 95 -25.55 -2.46 -11.58
CA ALA A 95 -25.06 -1.33 -12.37
C ALA A 95 -24.39 -1.76 -13.67
N LEU A 96 -23.56 -2.81 -13.62
CA LEU A 96 -22.89 -3.37 -14.79
C LEU A 96 -23.90 -3.90 -15.81
N SER A 97 -25.01 -4.50 -15.37
CA SER A 97 -26.04 -5.02 -16.29
C SER A 97 -26.72 -3.95 -17.14
N ALA A 98 -26.66 -2.68 -16.72
CA ALA A 98 -27.29 -1.54 -17.36
C ALA A 98 -26.31 -0.63 -18.13
N CYS A 99 -25.01 -0.96 -18.20
CA CYS A 99 -24.02 -0.18 -18.92
C CYS A 99 -23.24 -1.04 -19.94
N ASP A 100 -22.43 -0.40 -20.78
CA ASP A 100 -21.45 -1.02 -21.68
C ASP A 100 -20.02 -0.47 -21.45
N GLN A 101 -19.90 0.52 -20.55
CA GLN A 101 -18.63 1.16 -20.19
C GLN A 101 -18.51 1.36 -18.68
N VAL A 102 -17.32 1.06 -18.17
CA VAL A 102 -16.89 1.39 -16.81
C VAL A 102 -15.77 2.42 -16.86
N ILE A 103 -15.92 3.50 -16.10
CA ILE A 103 -14.84 4.42 -15.75
C ILE A 103 -14.27 3.97 -14.39
N HIS A 104 -13.12 3.30 -14.44
CA HIS A 104 -12.33 2.92 -13.30
C HIS A 104 -11.68 4.17 -12.67
N ALA A 105 -12.27 4.68 -11.60
CA ALA A 105 -11.78 5.79 -10.79
C ALA A 105 -11.30 5.33 -9.39
N GLY A 106 -10.81 4.09 -9.29
CA GLY A 106 -10.08 3.61 -8.11
C GLY A 106 -8.85 4.47 -7.79
N SER A 107 -8.38 4.37 -6.55
CA SER A 107 -7.20 5.09 -6.07
C SER A 107 -6.02 4.97 -7.03
N PRO A 108 -5.18 6.02 -7.19
CA PRO A 108 -4.10 6.08 -8.18
C PRO A 108 -2.86 5.27 -7.74
N ASP A 109 -3.07 4.04 -7.27
CA ASP A 109 -2.04 3.08 -6.91
C ASP A 109 -2.39 1.67 -7.43
N ALA A 110 -1.43 0.74 -7.33
CA ALA A 110 -1.62 -0.62 -7.81
C ALA A 110 -2.75 -1.36 -7.06
N GLY A 111 -2.93 -1.09 -5.77
CA GLY A 111 -4.01 -1.68 -4.97
C GLY A 111 -5.41 -1.20 -5.39
N GLY A 112 -5.55 0.08 -5.74
CA GLY A 112 -6.77 0.67 -6.28
C GLY A 112 -7.11 0.15 -7.67
N GLN A 113 -6.08 -0.10 -8.50
CA GLN A 113 -6.22 -0.77 -9.80
C GLN A 113 -6.70 -2.22 -9.63
N PHE A 114 -5.96 -3.01 -8.83
CA PHE A 114 -6.24 -4.40 -8.54
C PHE A 114 -7.67 -4.60 -8.01
N GLY A 115 -8.11 -3.75 -7.08
CA GLY A 115 -9.40 -3.93 -6.40
C GLY A 115 -10.61 -3.88 -7.33
N ILE A 116 -10.60 -3.00 -8.34
CA ILE A 116 -11.70 -2.88 -9.30
C ILE A 116 -11.51 -3.88 -10.45
N ASP A 117 -10.31 -3.99 -11.03
CA ASP A 117 -10.07 -4.95 -12.12
C ASP A 117 -10.43 -6.38 -11.70
N THR A 118 -10.05 -6.78 -10.49
CA THR A 118 -10.34 -8.12 -9.98
C THR A 118 -11.84 -8.35 -9.73
N LEU A 119 -12.58 -7.30 -9.38
CA LEU A 119 -14.04 -7.38 -9.28
C LEU A 119 -14.66 -7.56 -10.68
N LEU A 120 -14.21 -6.78 -11.66
CA LEU A 120 -14.71 -6.86 -13.04
C LEU A 120 -14.40 -8.24 -13.65
N ASP A 121 -13.19 -8.76 -13.44
CA ASP A 121 -12.79 -10.11 -13.84
C ASP A 121 -13.69 -11.17 -13.16
N HIS A 122 -13.99 -11.03 -11.86
CA HIS A 122 -14.86 -11.95 -11.11
C HIS A 122 -16.32 -11.93 -11.56
N LEU A 123 -16.82 -10.77 -11.98
CA LEU A 123 -18.18 -10.60 -12.51
C LEU A 123 -18.28 -10.87 -14.02
N ASP A 124 -17.19 -11.37 -14.62
CA ASP A 124 -17.08 -11.67 -16.05
C ASP A 124 -17.46 -10.48 -16.96
N TRP A 125 -17.11 -9.26 -16.55
CA TRP A 125 -17.41 -8.05 -17.30
C TRP A 125 -16.72 -8.05 -18.67
N LYS A 126 -17.49 -7.80 -19.74
CA LYS A 126 -16.99 -7.77 -21.14
C LYS A 126 -17.04 -6.40 -21.81
N GLY A 127 -17.64 -5.41 -21.16
CA GLY A 127 -17.73 -4.06 -21.72
C GLY A 127 -16.40 -3.30 -21.64
N SER A 128 -16.39 -2.09 -22.19
CA SER A 128 -15.18 -1.27 -22.21
C SER A 128 -14.82 -0.77 -20.81
N VAL A 129 -13.52 -0.65 -20.54
CA VAL A 129 -13.02 -0.09 -19.28
C VAL A 129 -12.05 1.04 -19.58
N GLN A 130 -12.36 2.23 -19.07
CA GLN A 130 -11.47 3.38 -19.09
C GLN A 130 -10.92 3.63 -17.69
N ARG A 131 -9.70 4.16 -17.59
CA ARG A 131 -9.02 4.50 -16.35
C ARG A 131 -9.01 6.01 -16.15
N MET A 132 -9.47 6.46 -14.99
CA MET A 132 -9.43 7.86 -14.55
C MET A 132 -8.58 7.97 -13.29
N LEU A 133 -7.31 8.39 -13.44
CA LEU A 133 -6.37 8.54 -12.33
C LEU A 133 -6.62 9.86 -11.60
N LEU A 134 -6.78 9.78 -10.28
CA LEU A 134 -7.12 10.92 -9.43
C LEU A 134 -6.03 11.16 -8.38
N PRO A 135 -4.86 11.71 -8.76
CA PRO A 135 -3.81 12.08 -7.79
C PRO A 135 -4.24 13.23 -6.86
N SER A 136 -5.31 13.94 -7.25
CA SER A 136 -5.98 15.01 -6.52
C SER A 136 -7.50 14.85 -6.66
N LEU A 137 -8.24 15.35 -5.67
CA LEU A 137 -9.69 15.51 -5.73
C LEU A 137 -10.13 16.98 -5.64
N HIS A 138 -9.19 17.91 -5.89
CA HIS A 138 -9.52 19.32 -6.09
C HIS A 138 -10.43 19.48 -7.32
N PRO A 139 -11.47 20.34 -7.29
CA PRO A 139 -12.43 20.45 -8.39
C PRO A 139 -11.84 20.81 -9.77
N GLU A 140 -10.79 21.63 -9.78
CA GLU A 140 -10.11 22.02 -11.03
C GLU A 140 -9.35 20.83 -11.62
N ASP A 141 -8.56 20.12 -10.80
CA ASP A 141 -7.80 18.94 -11.25
C ASP A 141 -8.72 17.85 -11.80
N ILE A 142 -9.86 17.57 -11.14
CA ILE A 142 -10.87 16.61 -11.64
C ILE A 142 -11.38 17.00 -13.02
N SER A 143 -11.48 18.31 -13.31
CA SER A 143 -11.99 18.82 -14.60
C SER A 143 -11.01 18.60 -15.74
N GLU A 144 -9.72 18.52 -15.45
CA GLU A 144 -8.65 18.30 -16.42
C GLU A 144 -8.39 16.81 -16.68
N VAL A 145 -8.71 15.93 -15.72
CA VAL A 145 -8.55 14.49 -15.92
C VAL A 145 -9.49 13.99 -17.02
N ARG A 146 -8.92 13.26 -17.99
CA ARG A 146 -9.66 12.55 -19.03
C ARG A 146 -9.49 11.04 -18.83
N PRO A 147 -10.57 10.25 -18.83
CA PRO A 147 -10.45 8.80 -18.82
C PRO A 147 -9.67 8.31 -20.05
N VAL A 148 -8.70 7.44 -19.84
CA VAL A 148 -7.88 6.81 -20.88
C VAL A 148 -8.16 5.30 -20.93
N SER A 149 -7.56 4.56 -21.87
CA SER A 149 -7.68 3.10 -21.86
C SER A 149 -7.16 2.50 -20.55
N ASN A 150 -7.87 1.51 -19.99
CA ASN A 150 -7.41 0.79 -18.79
C ASN A 150 -6.30 -0.23 -19.08
N THR A 151 -6.11 -0.63 -20.34
CA THR A 151 -5.17 -1.70 -20.74
C THR A 151 -3.74 -1.51 -20.22
N PRO A 152 -3.11 -0.31 -20.30
CA PRO A 152 -1.75 -0.12 -19.80
C PRO A 152 -1.60 -0.38 -18.30
N TYR A 153 -2.67 -0.24 -17.53
CA TYR A 153 -2.67 -0.41 -16.07
C TYR A 153 -2.90 -1.86 -15.64
N ARG A 154 -3.18 -2.80 -16.57
CA ARG A 154 -3.31 -4.22 -16.24
C ARG A 154 -2.03 -4.79 -15.63
N ALA A 155 -0.86 -4.26 -15.99
CA ALA A 155 0.42 -4.64 -15.38
C ALA A 155 0.45 -4.40 -13.85
N TRP A 156 -0.23 -3.36 -13.35
CA TRP A 156 -0.36 -3.12 -11.91
C TRP A 156 -1.28 -4.13 -11.23
N THR A 157 -2.36 -4.53 -11.91
CA THR A 157 -3.22 -5.62 -11.42
C THR A 157 -2.45 -6.93 -11.35
N GLU A 158 -1.65 -7.25 -12.36
CA GLU A 158 -0.83 -8.47 -12.35
C GLU A 158 0.27 -8.43 -11.29
N SER A 159 0.88 -7.27 -11.03
CA SER A 159 1.87 -7.14 -9.96
C SER A 159 1.28 -7.33 -8.56
N GLU A 160 0.08 -6.81 -8.30
CA GLU A 160 -0.63 -7.04 -7.04
C GLU A 160 -1.16 -8.48 -6.91
N LYS A 161 -1.64 -9.10 -8.00
CA LYS A 161 -1.93 -10.55 -8.02
C LYS A 161 -0.69 -11.37 -7.62
N CYS A 162 0.44 -11.09 -8.25
CA CYS A 162 1.72 -11.72 -7.93
C CYS A 162 2.10 -11.54 -6.45
N ARG A 163 1.98 -10.31 -5.92
CA ARG A 163 2.22 -9.99 -4.51
C ARG A 163 1.34 -10.83 -3.59
N MET A 164 0.03 -10.83 -3.82
CA MET A 164 -0.94 -11.55 -2.99
C MET A 164 -0.75 -13.07 -3.06
N HIS A 165 -0.48 -13.62 -4.24
CA HIS A 165 -0.21 -15.03 -4.44
C HIS A 165 1.11 -15.46 -3.75
N ALA A 166 2.15 -14.63 -3.83
CA ALA A 166 3.40 -14.88 -3.12
C ALA A 166 3.22 -14.85 -1.60
N ASP A 167 2.51 -13.84 -1.09
CA ASP A 167 2.21 -13.73 0.34
C ASP A 167 1.36 -14.93 0.82
N TRP A 168 0.43 -15.42 0.01
CA TRP A 168 -0.35 -16.62 0.30
C TRP A 168 0.53 -17.88 0.32
N LEU A 169 1.36 -18.09 -0.71
CA LEU A 169 2.20 -19.30 -0.81
C LEU A 169 3.23 -19.36 0.31
N ILE A 170 3.96 -18.28 0.53
CA ILE A 170 4.98 -18.22 1.58
C ILE A 170 4.29 -18.34 2.94
N GLY A 171 3.26 -17.53 3.19
CA GLY A 171 2.61 -17.46 4.50
C GLY A 171 1.95 -18.78 4.90
N ILE A 172 1.17 -19.40 4.02
CA ILE A 172 0.47 -20.66 4.31
C ILE A 172 1.46 -21.81 4.46
N ASN A 173 2.39 -21.98 3.53
CA ASN A 173 3.28 -23.13 3.53
C ASN A 173 4.31 -23.06 4.65
N LEU A 174 4.95 -21.92 4.84
CA LEU A 174 5.99 -21.78 5.86
C LEU A 174 5.39 -21.84 7.27
N SER A 175 4.28 -21.13 7.53
CA SER A 175 3.66 -21.18 8.87
C SER A 175 3.25 -22.60 9.24
N ARG A 176 2.72 -23.38 8.28
CA ARG A 176 2.38 -24.80 8.48
C ARG A 176 3.62 -25.65 8.76
N MET A 177 4.67 -25.49 7.96
CA MET A 177 5.92 -26.23 8.14
C MET A 177 6.51 -25.95 9.51
N LEU A 178 6.67 -24.68 9.90
CA LEU A 178 7.21 -24.28 11.20
C LEU A 178 6.40 -24.86 12.36
N THR A 179 5.07 -24.77 12.28
CA THR A 179 4.18 -25.30 13.31
C THR A 179 4.36 -26.82 13.48
N LEU A 180 4.42 -27.55 12.37
CA LEU A 180 4.56 -29.00 12.35
C LEU A 180 5.97 -29.46 12.78
N THR A 181 7.03 -28.76 12.38
CA THR A 181 8.41 -29.14 12.73
C THR A 181 8.74 -28.81 14.17
N ALA A 182 8.20 -27.72 14.71
CA ALA A 182 8.37 -27.33 16.11
C ALA A 182 7.43 -28.08 17.09
N ASN A 183 6.58 -28.98 16.59
CA ASN A 183 5.56 -29.69 17.38
C ASN A 183 4.67 -28.75 18.23
N GLN A 184 4.37 -27.56 17.71
CA GLN A 184 3.55 -26.57 18.41
C GLN A 184 2.07 -26.80 18.12
N SER A 185 1.24 -26.74 19.16
CA SER A 185 -0.23 -26.78 19.01
C SER A 185 -0.78 -25.46 18.47
N THR A 186 -0.06 -24.36 18.70
CA THR A 186 -0.42 -23.03 18.20
C THR A 186 0.34 -22.74 16.91
N PRO A 187 -0.32 -22.21 15.86
CA PRO A 187 0.37 -21.86 14.63
C PRO A 187 1.51 -20.85 14.87
N ILE A 188 2.70 -21.14 14.33
CA ILE A 188 3.81 -20.19 14.24
C ILE A 188 3.62 -19.39 12.95
N PRO A 189 3.20 -18.11 13.01
CA PRO A 189 3.03 -17.32 11.81
C PRO A 189 4.39 -16.91 11.23
N ALA A 190 4.54 -17.08 9.93
CA ALA A 190 5.65 -16.56 9.16
C ALA A 190 5.15 -16.01 7.83
N GLY A 191 5.85 -15.02 7.29
CA GLY A 191 5.45 -14.38 6.05
C GLY A 191 6.40 -13.26 5.68
N ARG A 192 6.37 -12.89 4.39
CA ARG A 192 7.30 -11.95 3.77
C ARG A 192 7.40 -10.57 4.45
N VAL A 193 6.36 -10.13 5.16
CA VAL A 193 6.34 -8.83 5.85
C VAL A 193 6.51 -8.98 7.36
N MET A 194 5.75 -9.87 7.99
CA MET A 194 5.78 -10.05 9.44
C MET A 194 7.12 -10.58 9.94
N THR A 195 7.70 -11.55 9.23
CA THR A 195 8.95 -12.19 9.65
C THR A 195 10.14 -11.21 9.61
N PRO A 196 10.38 -10.45 8.52
CA PRO A 196 11.40 -9.41 8.55
C PRO A 196 11.08 -8.25 9.50
N LEU A 197 9.81 -7.96 9.78
CA LEU A 197 9.47 -6.95 10.79
C LEU A 197 9.98 -7.38 12.17
N LEU A 198 9.72 -8.64 12.56
CA LEU A 198 10.21 -9.16 13.82
C LEU A 198 11.76 -9.18 13.85
N ALA A 199 12.40 -9.56 12.75
CA ALA A 199 13.87 -9.51 12.64
C ALA A 199 14.42 -8.08 12.80
N LEU A 200 13.83 -7.11 12.09
CA LEU A 200 14.16 -5.69 12.23
C LEU A 200 14.00 -5.22 13.68
N MET A 201 12.94 -5.61 14.37
CA MET A 201 12.70 -5.21 15.75
C MET A 201 13.69 -5.83 16.74
N ARG A 202 14.12 -7.08 16.50
CA ARG A 202 15.22 -7.71 17.24
C ARG A 202 16.53 -6.95 17.02
N ASP A 203 16.89 -6.73 15.76
CA ASP A 203 18.18 -6.13 15.39
C ASP A 203 18.28 -4.66 15.87
N ARG A 204 17.16 -3.92 15.85
CA ARG A 204 17.03 -2.58 16.45
C ARG A 204 17.32 -2.53 17.95
N ALA A 205 17.06 -3.62 18.68
CA ALA A 205 17.29 -3.65 20.12
C ALA A 205 18.77 -3.84 20.48
N SER A 206 19.57 -4.43 19.59
CA SER A 206 20.99 -4.73 19.79
C SER A 206 21.95 -3.84 19.01
N THR A 207 21.47 -3.16 17.96
CA THR A 207 22.34 -2.46 17.01
C THR A 207 21.86 -1.03 16.77
N GLN A 208 22.71 -0.07 17.10
CA GLN A 208 22.49 1.33 16.77
C GLN A 208 23.16 1.65 15.41
N ILE A 209 22.37 1.66 14.35
CA ILE A 209 22.84 2.10 13.02
C ILE A 209 22.56 3.61 12.89
N PRO A 210 23.58 4.46 12.64
CA PRO A 210 23.37 5.88 12.43
C PRO A 210 22.34 6.13 11.32
N LYS A 211 21.39 7.03 11.56
CA LYS A 211 20.51 7.51 10.49
C LYS A 211 21.34 8.38 9.54
N PRO A 212 21.20 8.20 8.21
CA PRO A 212 21.80 9.14 7.28
C PRO A 212 21.23 10.55 7.51
N GLU A 213 22.02 11.58 7.18
CA GLU A 213 21.54 12.96 7.24
C GLU A 213 20.26 13.12 6.41
N SER A 214 19.23 13.70 7.02
CA SER A 214 17.95 13.87 6.36
C SER A 214 18.01 15.03 5.38
N VAL A 215 17.90 14.72 4.10
CA VAL A 215 17.57 15.71 3.06
C VAL A 215 16.09 16.07 3.21
N ILE A 216 15.77 17.36 3.23
CA ILE A 216 14.38 17.80 3.25
C ILE A 216 13.73 17.40 1.92
N THR A 217 12.66 16.62 2.04
CA THR A 217 11.90 16.08 0.91
C THR A 217 10.42 16.17 1.24
N PRO A 218 9.53 16.27 0.23
CA PRO A 218 8.10 16.04 0.42
C PRO A 218 7.82 14.78 1.25
N PHE A 219 6.78 14.81 2.07
CA PHE A 219 6.42 13.65 2.88
C PHE A 219 5.93 12.50 1.99
N ASP A 220 6.49 11.31 2.22
CA ASP A 220 5.77 10.08 1.96
C ASP A 220 4.83 9.76 3.15
N THR A 221 4.02 8.71 3.02
CA THR A 221 3.06 8.32 4.06
C THR A 221 3.71 8.03 5.41
N ALA A 222 4.83 7.31 5.43
CA ALA A 222 5.46 6.88 6.69
C ALA A 222 6.13 8.05 7.41
N HIS A 223 6.76 8.95 6.66
CA HIS A 223 7.42 10.13 7.21
C HIS A 223 6.38 11.14 7.71
N LEU A 224 5.20 11.24 7.08
CA LEU A 224 4.08 11.99 7.64
C LEU A 224 3.63 11.39 8.98
N GLN A 225 3.40 10.07 9.04
CA GLN A 225 3.02 9.39 10.29
C GLN A 225 4.04 9.61 11.40
N ALA A 226 5.33 9.47 11.08
CA ALA A 226 6.42 9.70 12.01
C ALA A 226 6.47 11.17 12.47
N ALA A 227 6.25 12.13 11.57
CA ALA A 227 6.21 13.55 11.90
C ALA A 227 5.04 13.91 12.83
N CYS A 228 3.81 13.50 12.50
CA CYS A 228 2.63 13.76 13.34
C CYS A 228 2.71 13.07 14.71
N LEU A 229 3.29 11.88 14.76
CA LEU A 229 3.53 11.18 16.02
C LEU A 229 4.53 11.93 16.91
N ARG A 230 5.60 12.49 16.32
CA ARG A 230 6.60 13.27 17.06
C ARG A 230 6.09 14.64 17.50
N SER A 231 5.37 15.35 16.63
CA SER A 231 4.94 16.72 16.93
C SER A 231 3.74 16.78 17.87
N ALA A 232 2.80 15.84 17.74
CA ALA A 232 1.51 15.92 18.41
C ALA A 232 1.06 14.59 19.06
N GLY A 233 1.89 13.55 19.06
CA GLY A 233 1.51 12.24 19.60
C GLY A 233 0.40 11.54 18.81
N THR A 234 0.08 12.02 17.59
CA THR A 234 -1.02 11.47 16.78
C THR A 234 -0.68 10.04 16.35
N PRO A 235 -1.51 9.03 16.68
CA PRO A 235 -1.27 7.66 16.28
C PRO A 235 -1.25 7.50 14.76
N PRO A 236 -0.37 6.63 14.20
CA PRO A 236 -0.23 6.45 12.75
C PRO A 236 -1.53 6.11 12.02
N GLU A 237 -2.45 5.35 12.62
CA GLU A 237 -3.77 5.05 12.06
C GLU A 237 -4.63 6.32 11.93
N LYS A 238 -4.66 7.16 12.97
CA LYS A 238 -5.39 8.44 12.95
C LYS A 238 -4.81 9.40 11.93
N THR A 239 -3.48 9.45 11.79
CA THR A 239 -2.82 10.22 10.73
C THR A 239 -3.29 9.80 9.33
N LEU A 240 -3.41 8.50 9.05
CA LEU A 240 -3.91 8.03 7.74
C LEU A 240 -5.37 8.37 7.52
N MET A 241 -6.22 8.22 8.54
CA MET A 241 -7.63 8.60 8.45
C MET A 241 -7.79 10.09 8.19
N ALA A 242 -7.03 10.93 8.92
CA ALA A 242 -7.02 12.37 8.74
C ALA A 242 -6.53 12.77 7.33
N ALA A 243 -5.42 12.16 6.86
CA ALA A 243 -4.91 12.40 5.52
C ALA A 243 -5.90 11.96 4.42
N GLN A 244 -6.57 10.81 4.57
CA GLN A 244 -7.64 10.38 3.66
C GLN A 244 -8.78 11.42 3.61
N ASN A 245 -9.22 11.93 4.76
CA ASN A 245 -10.28 12.95 4.80
C ASN A 245 -9.86 14.25 4.11
N LEU A 246 -8.62 14.70 4.30
CA LEU A 246 -8.07 15.89 3.65
C LEU A 246 -7.99 15.71 2.13
N TYR A 247 -7.56 14.53 1.67
CA TYR A 247 -7.57 14.17 0.25
C TYR A 247 -8.99 14.14 -0.33
N GLU A 248 -9.94 13.51 0.36
CA GLU A 248 -11.36 13.48 -0.05
C GLU A 248 -12.05 14.85 -0.02
N ALA A 249 -11.50 15.80 0.74
CA ALA A 249 -11.90 17.19 0.73
C ALA A 249 -11.24 18.01 -0.39
N GLY A 250 -10.25 17.45 -1.10
CA GLY A 250 -9.49 18.14 -2.15
C GLY A 250 -8.45 19.11 -1.62
N LEU A 251 -8.02 18.97 -0.35
CA LEU A 251 -7.06 19.88 0.30
C LEU A 251 -5.61 19.43 0.16
N ILE A 252 -5.37 18.13 -0.02
CA ILE A 252 -4.02 17.55 -0.21
C ILE A 252 -4.02 16.53 -1.35
N SER A 253 -2.83 16.26 -1.89
CA SER A 253 -2.61 15.17 -2.86
C SER A 253 -2.80 13.78 -2.22
N TYR A 254 -2.86 12.75 -3.06
CA TYR A 254 -3.11 11.37 -2.63
C TYR A 254 -2.15 10.88 -1.51
N PRO A 255 -2.67 10.43 -0.36
CA PRO A 255 -1.84 10.29 0.85
C PRO A 255 -1.21 8.91 1.07
N PHE A 256 -1.45 7.93 0.19
CA PHE A 256 -0.83 6.60 0.26
C PHE A 256 0.28 6.49 -0.78
N THR A 257 1.39 7.14 -0.50
CA THR A 257 2.51 7.31 -1.41
C THR A 257 3.82 6.93 -0.72
N ASN A 258 4.75 6.38 -1.50
CA ASN A 258 6.15 6.20 -1.08
C ASN A 258 7.09 7.20 -1.77
N HIS A 259 6.54 8.10 -2.56
CA HIS A 259 7.32 9.07 -3.31
C HIS A 259 7.71 10.23 -2.39
N LYS A 260 8.96 10.64 -2.50
CA LYS A 260 9.54 11.78 -1.77
C LYS A 260 9.89 12.92 -2.72
N LYS A 261 9.18 12.98 -3.85
CA LYS A 261 9.36 13.96 -4.92
C LYS A 261 8.00 14.47 -5.36
N LEU A 262 7.91 15.75 -5.67
CA LEU A 262 6.67 16.43 -6.01
C LEU A 262 6.12 15.95 -7.37
N ASN A 263 4.78 15.99 -7.50
CA ASN A 263 4.15 15.85 -8.81
C ASN A 263 4.15 17.24 -9.46
N PRO A 264 4.89 17.44 -10.57
CA PRO A 264 5.10 18.78 -11.13
C PRO A 264 3.80 19.41 -11.63
N ALA A 265 2.88 18.63 -12.21
CA ALA A 265 1.63 19.16 -12.72
C ALA A 265 0.75 19.70 -11.59
N LEU A 266 0.62 18.94 -10.49
CA LEU A 266 -0.10 19.42 -9.30
C LEU A 266 0.61 20.60 -8.65
N TRP A 267 1.94 20.55 -8.54
CA TRP A 267 2.67 21.66 -7.93
C TRP A 267 2.45 22.96 -8.71
N SER A 268 2.68 22.95 -10.02
CA SER A 268 2.50 24.13 -10.88
C SER A 268 1.06 24.65 -10.92
N ALA A 269 0.06 23.78 -10.76
CA ALA A 269 -1.35 24.19 -10.71
C ALA A 269 -1.70 24.94 -9.41
N HIS A 270 -1.11 24.53 -8.28
CA HIS A 270 -1.52 25.01 -6.94
C HIS A 270 -0.50 25.95 -6.27
N HIS A 271 0.66 26.16 -6.89
CA HIS A 271 1.76 26.94 -6.30
C HIS A 271 2.34 27.94 -7.30
N ALA A 272 2.60 29.15 -6.82
CA ALA A 272 3.19 30.24 -7.61
C ALA A 272 4.74 30.24 -7.64
N PHE A 273 5.41 29.31 -6.95
CA PHE A 273 6.87 29.27 -6.83
C PHE A 273 7.48 28.08 -7.57
N PRO A 274 8.62 28.24 -8.28
CA PRO A 274 9.30 27.14 -8.96
C PRO A 274 9.87 26.15 -7.94
N VAL A 275 9.91 24.86 -8.32
CA VAL A 275 10.57 23.78 -7.57
C VAL A 275 11.94 23.52 -8.19
N ASP A 276 12.93 23.19 -7.37
CA ASP A 276 14.17 22.58 -7.84
C ASP A 276 13.88 21.24 -8.54
N LEU A 277 14.34 21.08 -9.79
CA LEU A 277 14.14 19.89 -10.63
C LEU A 277 14.62 18.59 -9.96
N HIS A 278 15.56 18.65 -9.01
CA HIS A 278 16.00 17.47 -8.24
C HIS A 278 14.92 16.89 -7.30
N GLN A 279 13.87 17.66 -7.00
CA GLN A 279 12.75 17.27 -6.14
C GLN A 279 11.53 16.79 -6.94
N VAL A 280 11.64 16.62 -8.26
CA VAL A 280 10.52 16.31 -9.16
C VAL A 280 10.66 14.90 -9.74
N GLU A 281 9.57 14.11 -9.75
CA GLU A 281 9.57 12.79 -10.39
C GLU A 281 9.65 12.91 -11.92
N PRO A 282 10.40 12.05 -12.63
CA PRO A 282 10.28 11.92 -14.08
C PRO A 282 8.82 11.59 -14.45
N ALA A 283 8.31 12.25 -15.49
CA ALA A 283 6.89 12.31 -15.86
C ALA A 283 6.19 10.96 -16.18
N VAL A 284 6.89 9.83 -16.10
CA VAL A 284 6.39 8.49 -16.45
C VAL A 284 5.97 7.66 -15.21
N MET A 285 6.23 8.14 -13.98
CA MET A 285 5.95 7.40 -12.72
C MET A 285 5.08 8.16 -11.69
N ALA A 286 4.67 9.40 -11.96
CA ALA A 286 4.12 10.32 -10.95
C ALA A 286 2.60 10.17 -10.70
N HIS A 287 2.08 8.95 -10.52
CA HIS A 287 0.67 8.74 -10.19
C HIS A 287 0.33 9.13 -8.74
N ALA A 288 1.34 9.21 -7.88
CA ALA A 288 1.30 9.91 -6.61
C ALA A 288 2.70 10.52 -6.39
N GLY A 289 2.81 11.84 -6.33
CA GLY A 289 4.02 12.47 -5.80
C GLY A 289 4.12 12.27 -4.29
N GLY A 290 5.12 12.88 -3.67
CA GLY A 290 5.04 13.20 -2.25
C GLY A 290 3.85 14.09 -1.95
N LEU A 291 3.49 14.14 -0.68
CA LEU A 291 2.34 14.90 -0.21
C LEU A 291 2.48 16.39 -0.49
N GLN A 292 1.40 16.98 -1.01
CA GLN A 292 1.30 18.38 -1.41
C GLN A 292 0.00 18.98 -0.86
N ILE A 293 0.04 20.23 -0.45
CA ILE A 293 -1.14 21.08 -0.22
C ILE A 293 -1.71 21.49 -1.58
N LEU A 294 -3.04 21.50 -1.70
CA LEU A 294 -3.75 21.88 -2.93
C LEU A 294 -4.64 23.10 -2.74
N ASP A 295 -5.34 23.19 -1.59
CA ASP A 295 -6.20 24.32 -1.28
C ASP A 295 -6.19 24.55 0.25
N MET A 296 -6.58 25.76 0.65
CA MET A 296 -6.73 26.11 2.06
C MET A 296 -8.09 25.65 2.59
N PRO A 297 -8.18 25.22 3.85
CA PRO A 297 -9.42 24.73 4.42
C PRO A 297 -10.46 25.87 4.53
N LYS A 298 -11.62 25.68 3.89
CA LYS A 298 -12.77 26.62 3.96
C LYS A 298 -13.67 26.37 5.17
N ARG A 299 -13.34 25.36 5.97
CA ARG A 299 -13.99 24.99 7.23
C ARG A 299 -12.93 24.76 8.31
N PRO A 300 -13.27 24.87 9.59
CA PRO A 300 -12.41 24.37 10.66
C PRO A 300 -12.07 22.89 10.45
N LEU A 301 -10.80 22.54 10.59
CA LEU A 301 -10.33 21.16 10.56
C LEU A 301 -10.51 20.50 11.93
N LYS A 302 -10.73 19.19 11.94
CA LYS A 302 -10.66 18.41 13.18
C LYS A 302 -9.23 18.40 13.70
N SER A 303 -9.01 18.14 15.00
CA SER A 303 -7.67 18.16 15.59
C SER A 303 -6.64 17.32 14.81
N ASP A 304 -6.95 16.06 14.50
CA ASP A 304 -6.02 15.20 13.73
C ASP A 304 -5.83 15.70 12.28
N GLU A 305 -6.86 16.26 11.65
CA GLU A 305 -6.77 16.87 10.31
C GLU A 305 -5.87 18.11 10.32
N GLN A 306 -5.99 18.96 11.34
CA GLN A 306 -5.17 20.15 11.53
C GLN A 306 -3.69 19.75 11.67
N THR A 307 -3.38 18.77 12.54
CA THR A 307 -2.01 18.27 12.72
C THR A 307 -1.40 17.77 11.41
N VAL A 308 -2.15 17.00 10.62
CA VAL A 308 -1.67 16.48 9.33
C VAL A 308 -1.45 17.62 8.33
N PHE A 309 -2.44 18.51 8.19
CA PHE A 309 -2.38 19.62 7.24
C PHE A 309 -1.20 20.56 7.56
N GLU A 310 -1.04 20.96 8.82
CA GLU A 310 0.07 21.81 9.27
C GLU A 310 1.42 21.13 9.09
N ALA A 311 1.54 19.81 9.31
CA ALA A 311 2.79 19.09 9.07
C ALA A 311 3.21 19.18 7.60
N ILE A 312 2.28 18.92 6.67
CA ILE A 312 2.56 18.99 5.23
C ILE A 312 2.90 20.43 4.83
N LEU A 313 2.12 21.42 5.28
CA LEU A 313 2.34 22.83 5.00
C LEU A 313 3.70 23.32 5.52
N ALA A 314 4.09 22.92 6.74
CA ALA A 314 5.38 23.26 7.31
C ALA A 314 6.54 22.63 6.51
N ARG A 315 6.37 21.39 6.03
CA ARG A 315 7.36 20.73 5.16
C ARG A 315 7.52 21.45 3.83
N GLU A 316 6.43 21.88 3.19
CA GLU A 316 6.52 22.69 1.99
C GLU A 316 7.19 24.04 2.22
N SER A 317 6.92 24.70 3.35
CA SER A 317 7.62 25.92 3.72
C SER A 317 9.14 25.72 3.85
N GLN A 318 9.57 24.58 4.39
CA GLN A 318 11.00 24.23 4.46
C GLN A 318 11.60 24.06 3.07
N LEU A 319 10.92 23.32 2.18
CA LEU A 319 11.37 23.11 0.80
C LEU A 319 11.53 24.44 0.04
N ARG A 320 10.60 25.39 0.24
CA ARG A 320 10.67 26.73 -0.37
C ARG A 320 11.88 27.53 0.13
N GLN A 321 12.16 27.49 1.44
CA GLN A 321 13.30 28.20 2.03
C GLN A 321 14.65 27.67 1.53
N GLU A 322 14.77 26.34 1.33
CA GLU A 322 15.98 25.75 0.75
C GLU A 322 16.19 26.17 -0.70
N CYS A 323 15.12 26.18 -1.52
CA CYS A 323 15.19 26.60 -2.92
C CYS A 323 15.66 28.06 -3.08
N SER A 324 15.29 28.96 -2.15
CA SER A 324 15.70 30.36 -2.19
C SER A 324 17.17 30.61 -1.82
N ARG A 325 17.90 29.62 -1.26
CA ARG A 325 19.28 29.77 -0.77
C ARG A 325 20.36 29.32 -1.78
N GLN A 326 20.08 29.31 -3.09
CA GLN A 326 21.03 28.83 -4.13
C GLN A 326 22.47 29.34 -3.90
N GLY A 327 23.39 28.41 -3.61
CA GLY A 327 24.81 28.66 -3.37
C GLY A 327 25.34 28.20 -2.00
N CYS A 328 24.49 27.84 -1.04
CA CYS A 328 24.94 27.32 0.25
C CYS A 328 24.87 25.78 0.27
N THR A 329 25.95 25.14 0.72
CA THR A 329 26.05 23.70 1.00
C THR A 329 24.78 23.16 1.66
N ARG A 330 24.31 21.98 1.19
CA ARG A 330 23.13 21.25 1.71
C ARG A 330 23.02 21.46 3.22
N GLN A 331 22.04 22.24 3.67
CA GLN A 331 21.85 22.44 5.10
C GLN A 331 21.30 21.15 5.67
N THR A 332 22.11 20.52 6.50
CA THR A 332 21.74 19.31 7.24
C THR A 332 20.78 19.72 8.34
N ALA A 333 19.57 19.17 8.32
CA ALA A 333 18.70 19.27 9.48
C ALA A 333 19.23 18.31 10.56
N HIS A 334 19.94 18.84 11.56
CA HIS A 334 20.16 18.10 12.80
C HIS A 334 18.83 17.99 13.54
N HIS A 335 18.13 16.86 13.35
CA HIS A 335 17.09 16.48 14.29
C HIS A 335 17.77 15.88 15.53
N PRO A 336 17.50 16.41 16.74
CA PRO A 336 17.92 15.73 17.96
C PRO A 336 17.41 14.28 17.90
N GLN A 337 18.25 13.32 18.28
CA GLN A 337 17.88 11.91 18.33
C GLN A 337 16.55 11.77 19.09
N SER A 338 15.47 11.47 18.37
CA SER A 338 14.12 11.62 18.91
C SER A 338 13.81 10.51 19.91
N THR A 339 13.11 10.85 20.99
CA THR A 339 12.62 9.92 22.01
C THR A 339 11.45 9.04 21.51
N HIS A 340 11.00 9.20 20.26
CA HIS A 340 9.87 8.46 19.71
C HIS A 340 10.30 7.24 18.90
N ALA A 341 10.71 6.18 19.60
CA ALA A 341 11.15 4.91 19.01
C ALA A 341 10.15 4.30 17.99
N LEU A 342 8.85 4.59 18.13
CA LEU A 342 7.81 4.18 17.18
C LEU A 342 7.87 4.97 15.87
N ALA A 343 8.11 6.28 15.92
CA ALA A 343 8.26 7.11 14.72
C ALA A 343 9.47 6.65 13.90
N ASP A 344 10.57 6.34 14.60
CA ASP A 344 11.79 5.81 13.97
C ASP A 344 11.56 4.44 13.33
N LEU A 345 10.71 3.59 13.91
CA LEU A 345 10.36 2.31 13.31
C LEU A 345 9.58 2.50 12.00
N TYR A 346 8.66 3.47 11.92
CA TYR A 346 7.92 3.74 10.68
C TYR A 346 8.83 4.22 9.55
N GLU A 347 9.80 5.08 9.86
CA GLU A 347 10.81 5.51 8.89
C GLU A 347 11.66 4.33 8.40
N ASP A 348 12.06 3.44 9.31
CA ASP A 348 12.83 2.25 8.96
C ASP A 348 12.03 1.27 8.10
N MET A 349 10.75 1.08 8.41
CA MET A 349 9.85 0.27 7.58
C MET A 349 9.61 0.90 6.20
N ALA A 350 9.77 2.22 6.06
CA ALA A 350 9.67 2.88 4.77
C ALA A 350 10.97 2.76 3.95
N ASP A 351 12.12 2.62 4.62
CA ASP A 351 13.42 2.51 3.97
C ASP A 351 14.40 1.64 4.77
N LEU A 352 14.43 0.35 4.42
CA LEU A 352 15.28 -0.67 5.02
C LEU A 352 16.74 -0.60 4.55
N ARG A 353 17.14 0.30 3.65
CA ARG A 353 18.50 0.30 3.04
C ARG A 353 19.63 0.22 4.05
N ARG A 354 19.50 0.89 5.20
CA ARG A 354 20.53 0.86 6.25
C ARG A 354 20.58 -0.45 7.03
N TRP A 355 19.52 -1.25 6.98
CA TRP A 355 19.39 -2.56 7.66
C TRP A 355 19.76 -3.74 6.77
N VAL A 356 20.06 -3.50 5.49
CA VAL A 356 20.48 -4.54 4.54
C VAL A 356 21.95 -4.84 4.78
N ALA A 357 22.30 -6.08 5.10
CA ALA A 357 23.68 -6.47 5.37
C ALA A 357 24.56 -6.44 4.11
N SER A 358 24.11 -7.00 2.99
CA SER A 358 24.86 -7.06 1.73
C SER A 358 25.02 -5.67 1.08
N PRO A 359 26.25 -5.19 0.86
CA PRO A 359 26.50 -3.96 0.12
C PRO A 359 25.99 -4.01 -1.32
N GLU A 360 26.08 -5.18 -1.98
CA GLU A 360 25.64 -5.38 -3.36
C GLU A 360 24.12 -5.24 -3.47
N LEU A 361 23.38 -5.87 -2.56
CA LEU A 361 21.92 -5.75 -2.52
C LEU A 361 21.49 -4.31 -2.14
N ARG A 362 22.24 -3.66 -1.23
CA ARG A 362 22.01 -2.25 -0.89
C ARG A 362 22.21 -1.32 -2.09
N ALA A 363 23.23 -1.56 -2.92
CA ALA A 363 23.51 -0.78 -4.12
C ALA A 363 22.44 -0.94 -5.21
N ARG A 364 21.76 -2.10 -5.26
CA ARG A 364 20.66 -2.39 -6.19
C ARG A 364 19.33 -1.71 -5.80
N ALA A 365 19.25 -1.08 -4.63
CA ALA A 365 18.07 -0.36 -4.20
C ALA A 365 17.99 1.01 -4.89
N GLU A 366 17.51 1.01 -6.14
CA GLU A 366 17.25 2.24 -6.91
C GLU A 366 16.22 3.16 -6.21
N ASN A 367 15.27 2.55 -5.47
CA ASN A 367 14.21 3.22 -4.71
C ASN A 367 14.21 2.76 -3.23
N SER A 368 13.31 3.34 -2.42
CA SER A 368 13.13 2.93 -1.04
C SER A 368 12.76 1.44 -0.92
N ILE A 369 13.52 0.70 -0.11
CA ILE A 369 13.20 -0.70 0.21
C ILE A 369 12.21 -0.68 1.35
N GLN A 370 10.95 -0.95 1.06
CA GLN A 370 9.89 -0.85 2.05
C GLN A 370 9.47 -2.20 2.60
N LEU A 371 9.16 -2.22 3.89
CA LEU A 371 8.45 -3.28 4.55
C LEU A 371 6.95 -2.96 4.58
N GLY A 372 6.16 -3.73 3.83
CA GLY A 372 4.73 -3.48 3.67
C GLY A 372 4.43 -2.24 2.82
N THR A 373 3.14 -1.95 2.66
CA THR A 373 2.67 -0.84 1.81
C THR A 373 2.24 0.36 2.66
N PRO A 374 2.19 1.59 2.11
CA PRO A 374 1.63 2.77 2.78
C PRO A 374 0.29 2.52 3.48
N ARG A 375 -0.57 1.67 2.89
CA ARG A 375 -1.88 1.33 3.42
C ARG A 375 -1.86 0.32 4.56
N SER A 376 -0.86 -0.56 4.65
CA SER A 376 -0.91 -1.75 5.51
C SER A 376 0.12 -1.83 6.64
N ARG A 377 1.15 -0.95 6.66
CA ARG A 377 2.19 -0.95 7.72
C ARG A 377 1.61 -0.89 9.13
N HIS A 378 0.67 0.03 9.36
CA HIS A 378 0.05 0.21 10.67
C HIS A 378 -0.75 -1.03 11.13
N THR A 379 -1.49 -1.66 10.21
CA THR A 379 -2.25 -2.88 10.51
C THR A 379 -1.32 -4.06 10.83
N MET A 380 -0.20 -4.17 10.12
CA MET A 380 0.81 -5.20 10.39
C MET A 380 1.43 -5.01 11.78
N LEU A 381 1.79 -3.78 12.12
CA LEU A 381 2.39 -3.47 13.43
C LEU A 381 1.40 -3.70 14.57
N ALA A 382 0.15 -3.26 14.40
CA ALA A 382 -0.93 -3.53 15.36
C ALA A 382 -1.15 -5.04 15.56
N LYS A 383 -1.02 -5.85 14.49
CA LYS A 383 -1.12 -7.31 14.57
C LYS A 383 0.01 -7.92 15.39
N VAL A 384 1.28 -7.54 15.19
CA VAL A 384 2.40 -8.12 15.97
C VAL A 384 2.33 -7.73 17.45
N PHE A 385 1.79 -6.56 17.77
CA PHE A 385 1.49 -6.16 19.15
C PHE A 385 0.36 -7.00 19.74
N LYS A 386 -0.77 -7.10 19.05
CA LYS A 386 -1.94 -7.87 19.48
C LYS A 386 -1.61 -9.35 19.71
N ASP A 387 -0.80 -9.92 18.83
CA ASP A 387 -0.41 -11.34 18.93
C ASP A 387 0.70 -11.58 19.97
N GLY A 388 1.22 -10.51 20.61
CA GLY A 388 2.18 -10.60 21.71
C GLY A 388 3.62 -10.93 21.28
N PHE A 389 3.96 -10.77 20.00
CA PHE A 389 5.34 -10.96 19.52
C PHE A 389 6.24 -9.79 19.88
N VAL A 390 5.66 -8.61 20.09
CA VAL A 390 6.36 -7.37 20.41
C VAL A 390 5.58 -6.63 21.50
N ASN A 391 6.29 -6.10 22.49
CA ASN A 391 5.70 -5.27 23.52
C ASN A 391 5.45 -3.84 22.96
N PRO A 392 4.20 -3.34 22.95
CA PRO A 392 3.88 -2.04 22.35
C PRO A 392 4.48 -0.84 23.11
N SER A 393 4.77 -0.99 24.41
CA SER A 393 5.33 0.08 25.25
C SER A 393 6.84 0.20 25.09
N THR A 394 7.54 -0.93 25.04
CA THR A 394 9.02 -0.94 24.92
C THR A 394 9.50 -1.07 23.48
N LEU A 395 8.62 -1.45 22.56
CA LEU A 395 8.93 -1.83 21.17
C LEU A 395 10.03 -2.89 21.07
N ARG A 396 10.17 -3.71 22.12
CA ARG A 396 11.09 -4.86 22.13
C ARG A 396 10.34 -6.12 21.76
N ILE A 397 11.00 -6.97 20.99
CA ILE A 397 10.54 -8.32 20.74
C ILE A 397 10.41 -9.09 22.06
N THR A 398 9.34 -9.87 22.19
CA THR A 398 9.10 -10.70 23.38
C THR A 398 9.78 -12.05 23.23
N HIS A 399 9.85 -12.84 24.32
CA HIS A 399 10.30 -14.24 24.23
C HIS A 399 9.51 -15.05 23.20
N LYS A 400 8.20 -14.78 23.06
CA LYS A 400 7.35 -15.40 22.03
C LYS A 400 7.80 -15.02 20.62
N GLY A 401 8.16 -13.75 20.39
CA GLY A 401 8.73 -13.28 19.13
C GLY A 401 10.06 -13.95 18.79
N GLU A 402 10.98 -13.98 19.74
CA GLU A 402 12.28 -14.63 19.57
C GLU A 402 12.15 -16.13 19.28
N SER A 403 11.30 -16.82 20.05
CA SER A 403 11.01 -18.24 19.82
C SER A 403 10.43 -18.49 18.43
N ALA A 404 9.54 -17.62 17.94
CA ALA A 404 9.02 -17.74 16.58
C ALA A 404 10.13 -17.56 15.53
N LEU A 405 11.02 -16.56 15.70
CA LEU A 405 12.14 -16.32 14.79
C LEU A 405 13.17 -17.46 14.79
N ALA A 406 13.39 -18.13 15.93
CA ALA A 406 14.36 -19.21 16.04
C ALA A 406 14.09 -20.36 15.06
N HIS A 407 12.81 -20.63 14.77
CA HIS A 407 12.39 -21.66 13.82
C HIS A 407 12.48 -21.23 12.35
N VAL A 408 12.44 -19.92 12.07
CA VAL A 408 12.41 -19.37 10.71
C VAL A 408 13.77 -19.55 10.02
N PRO A 409 13.81 -20.00 8.75
CA PRO A 409 15.03 -20.04 7.93
C PRO A 409 15.79 -18.70 7.90
N PRO A 410 17.13 -18.67 8.13
CA PRO A 410 17.93 -17.46 8.03
C PRO A 410 17.74 -16.68 6.71
N SER A 411 17.52 -17.40 5.61
CA SER A 411 17.22 -16.82 4.29
C SER A 411 15.98 -15.92 4.25
N MET A 412 15.09 -16.01 5.25
CA MET A 412 13.90 -15.18 5.39
C MET A 412 14.03 -14.09 6.47
N LEU A 413 15.09 -14.13 7.27
CA LEU A 413 15.40 -13.10 8.26
C LEU A 413 16.18 -11.93 7.65
N ASP A 414 16.84 -12.16 6.51
CA ASP A 414 17.59 -11.12 5.80
C ASP A 414 16.65 -10.10 5.14
N SER A 415 16.78 -8.83 5.55
CA SER A 415 16.07 -7.70 4.94
C SER A 415 16.42 -7.52 3.46
N GLY A 416 17.57 -8.02 3.00
CA GLY A 416 17.96 -8.06 1.59
C GLY A 416 17.01 -8.87 0.70
N ALA A 417 16.36 -9.91 1.23
CA ALA A 417 15.39 -10.71 0.47
C ALA A 417 14.16 -9.87 0.05
N ILE A 418 13.79 -8.87 0.85
CA ILE A 418 12.69 -7.95 0.53
C ILE A 418 13.00 -7.14 -0.72
N ILE A 419 14.26 -6.75 -0.92
CA ILE A 419 14.69 -6.02 -2.12
C ILE A 419 14.38 -6.83 -3.36
N LEU A 420 14.80 -8.10 -3.36
CA LEU A 420 14.61 -8.98 -4.50
C LEU A 420 13.12 -9.16 -4.84
N TRP A 421 12.26 -9.23 -3.82
CA TRP A 421 10.83 -9.34 -4.01
C TRP A 421 10.18 -8.05 -4.51
N GLU A 422 10.45 -6.91 -3.87
CA GLU A 422 9.87 -5.63 -4.29
C GLU A 422 10.39 -5.21 -5.67
N SER A 423 11.66 -5.45 -5.99
CA SER A 423 12.20 -5.26 -7.33
C SER A 423 11.51 -6.14 -8.36
N ALA A 424 11.26 -7.42 -8.05
CA ALA A 424 10.57 -8.32 -8.97
C ALA A 424 9.09 -7.94 -9.16
N ILE A 425 8.38 -7.53 -8.09
CA ILE A 425 7.00 -7.04 -8.19
C ILE A 425 6.95 -5.73 -9.01
N SER A 426 7.91 -4.83 -8.80
CA SER A 426 8.04 -3.60 -9.60
C SER A 426 8.30 -3.91 -11.07
N ALA A 427 9.15 -4.90 -11.37
CA ALA A 427 9.40 -5.34 -12.74
C ALA A 427 8.13 -5.89 -13.42
N VAL A 428 7.27 -6.61 -12.69
CA VAL A 428 5.94 -7.01 -13.20
C VAL A 428 5.07 -5.79 -13.47
N ALA A 429 5.03 -4.82 -12.55
CA ALA A 429 4.24 -3.60 -12.71
C ALA A 429 4.68 -2.74 -13.91
N GLN A 430 5.96 -2.82 -14.28
CA GLN A 430 6.55 -2.14 -15.44
C GLN A 430 6.46 -2.97 -16.73
N GLY A 431 5.99 -4.22 -16.66
CA GLY A 431 5.93 -5.13 -17.80
C GLY A 431 7.29 -5.72 -18.23
N SER A 432 8.36 -5.53 -17.44
CA SER A 432 9.70 -6.07 -17.72
C SER A 432 9.94 -7.47 -17.15
N LEU A 433 9.05 -7.96 -16.29
CA LEU A 433 9.01 -9.34 -15.82
C LEU A 433 7.62 -9.94 -16.04
N ASP A 434 7.56 -11.08 -16.70
CA ASP A 434 6.33 -11.86 -16.88
C ASP A 434 5.79 -12.40 -15.54
N ALA A 435 4.49 -12.32 -15.34
CA ALA A 435 3.81 -12.72 -14.10
C ALA A 435 3.95 -14.24 -13.84
N ASP A 436 3.87 -15.08 -14.87
CA ASP A 436 4.03 -16.52 -14.71
C ASP A 436 5.48 -16.87 -14.38
N ALA A 437 6.45 -16.19 -14.99
CA ALA A 437 7.86 -16.31 -14.65
C ALA A 437 8.14 -15.91 -13.20
N PHE A 438 7.52 -14.82 -12.72
CA PHE A 438 7.56 -14.44 -11.31
C PHE A 438 7.00 -15.57 -10.42
N MET A 439 5.83 -16.10 -10.74
CA MET A 439 5.18 -17.13 -9.93
C MET A 439 5.97 -18.44 -9.89
N ARG A 440 6.60 -18.87 -10.99
CA ARG A 440 7.51 -20.03 -11.01
C ARG A 440 8.69 -19.84 -10.05
N ARG A 441 9.28 -18.64 -10.01
CA ARG A 441 10.38 -18.31 -9.07
C ARG A 441 9.91 -18.40 -7.62
N ILE A 442 8.72 -17.86 -7.31
CA ILE A 442 8.14 -17.93 -5.97
C ILE A 442 7.86 -19.37 -5.55
N GLN A 443 7.29 -20.21 -6.42
CA GLN A 443 7.03 -21.62 -6.12
C GLN A 443 8.34 -22.38 -5.83
N SER A 444 9.38 -22.18 -6.65
CA SER A 444 10.71 -22.75 -6.39
C SER A 444 11.28 -22.28 -5.07
N TYR A 445 11.16 -20.98 -4.75
CA TYR A 445 11.64 -20.41 -3.50
C TYR A 445 10.93 -21.00 -2.27
N VAL A 446 9.61 -21.18 -2.34
CA VAL A 446 8.85 -21.87 -1.28
C VAL A 446 9.36 -23.29 -1.08
N GLY A 447 9.61 -24.05 -2.15
CA GLY A 447 10.22 -25.37 -2.07
C GLY A 447 11.55 -25.37 -1.31
N SER A 448 12.44 -24.44 -1.64
CA SER A 448 13.73 -24.29 -0.96
C SER A 448 13.59 -23.93 0.53
N LEU A 449 12.68 -23.01 0.87
CA LEU A 449 12.40 -22.64 2.27
C LEU A 449 11.91 -23.83 3.11
N LEU A 450 11.03 -24.65 2.53
CA LEU A 450 10.51 -25.83 3.19
C LEU A 450 11.61 -26.87 3.45
N GLN A 451 12.48 -27.10 2.46
CA GLN A 451 13.62 -28.01 2.60
C GLN A 451 14.63 -27.52 3.66
N GLU A 452 14.94 -26.22 3.66
CA GLU A 452 15.81 -25.61 4.67
C GLU A 452 15.24 -25.78 6.08
N THR A 453 13.94 -25.52 6.25
CA THR A 453 13.23 -25.71 7.54
C THR A 453 13.27 -27.16 8.00
N GLN A 454 13.06 -28.12 7.08
CA GLN A 454 13.07 -29.54 7.39
C GLN A 454 14.46 -30.05 7.81
N ARG A 455 15.53 -29.59 7.13
CA ARG A 455 16.92 -29.95 7.50
C ARG A 455 17.29 -29.46 8.89
N ARG A 456 16.83 -28.28 9.30
CA ARG A 456 17.08 -27.74 10.64
C ARG A 456 16.44 -28.53 11.78
N LYS A 457 15.49 -29.43 11.51
CA LYS A 457 14.97 -30.38 12.50
C LYS A 457 15.88 -31.61 12.69
N ALA A 458 16.66 -31.95 11.66
CA ALA A 458 17.51 -33.14 11.64
C ALA A 458 18.90 -32.91 12.28
N CYS A 459 19.27 -31.66 12.51
CA CYS A 459 20.41 -31.24 13.33
C CYS A 459 19.89 -30.86 14.72
#